data_AF-A0A1G9TDZ8-F1
#
_entry.id   AF-A0A1G9TDZ8-F1
#
_cell.length_a   1.000
_cell.length_b   1.000
_cell.length_c   1.000
_cell.angle_alpha   90.00
_cell.angle_beta   90.00
_cell.angle_gamma   90.00
#
_symmetry.space_group_name_H-M   'P 1'
#
loop_
_entity.id
_entity.type
_entity.pdbx_description
1 polymer ?
#
loop_
_entity_poly.entity_id
_entity_poly.type
_entity_poly.pdbx_seq_one_letter_code
_entity_poly.pdbx_strand_id
1 'polypeptide(L)'
;MEGSLFYWILWSFWVYITFVMDKSNRHRSALAACILVVIILSNTHFMVAGFEYYAGGLFLLILSYIILSKKKLGSLLYAFICSFILTISYVTFNLFVIYDPIWVIFEKEWMMGICFSCLAIFLQTSLKERMLIFVSGTMQGEILYAYYLRKFELSYPIGTVAYLDVSALTILLLVSWSILENAGPFFQNHFHFFEKGKQKSS
;
A
#
# COMPACT_ATOMS: atom_id res chain seq x y z
N MET A 1 5.72 6.43 -17.85
CA MET A 1 4.39 6.22 -18.47
C MET A 1 3.46 5.84 -17.33
N GLU A 2 2.26 6.42 -17.26
CA GLU A 2 1.30 6.05 -16.22
C GLU A 2 1.07 4.54 -16.24
N GLY A 3 1.21 3.89 -15.09
CA GLY A 3 1.08 2.44 -14.89
C GLY A 3 2.34 1.61 -15.04
N SER A 4 3.46 2.17 -15.52
CA SER A 4 4.66 1.35 -15.73
C SER A 4 5.25 0.80 -14.41
N LEU A 5 5.21 1.61 -13.34
CA LEU A 5 5.74 1.20 -12.04
C LEU A 5 4.87 0.11 -11.41
N PHE A 6 3.54 0.26 -11.48
CA PHE A 6 2.55 -0.69 -11.01
C PHE A 6 2.77 -2.07 -11.60
N TYR A 7 2.81 -2.19 -12.93
CA TYR A 7 2.99 -3.49 -13.57
C TYR A 7 4.34 -4.10 -13.23
N TRP A 8 5.42 -3.30 -13.23
CA TRP A 8 6.76 -3.81 -12.97
C TRP A 8 6.91 -4.33 -11.54
N ILE A 9 6.40 -3.59 -10.56
CA ILE A 9 6.44 -3.96 -9.14
C ILE A 9 5.56 -5.19 -8.88
N LEU A 10 4.31 -5.20 -9.37
CA LEU A 10 3.41 -6.33 -9.13
C LEU A 10 3.85 -7.61 -9.85
N TRP A 11 4.38 -7.52 -11.07
CA TRP A 11 4.97 -8.68 -11.74
C TRP A 11 6.17 -9.21 -10.96
N SER A 12 7.03 -8.34 -10.44
CA SER A 12 8.17 -8.74 -9.62
C SER A 12 7.70 -9.45 -8.33
N PHE A 13 6.69 -8.91 -7.64
CA PHE A 13 6.10 -9.57 -6.48
C PHE A 13 5.45 -10.92 -6.82
N TRP A 14 4.76 -10.99 -7.96
CA TRP A 14 4.16 -12.24 -8.42
C TRP A 14 5.20 -13.33 -8.68
N VAL A 15 6.29 -13.00 -9.40
CA VAL A 15 7.41 -13.91 -9.64
C VAL A 15 8.04 -14.36 -8.33
N TYR A 16 8.29 -13.43 -7.39
CA TYR A 16 8.84 -13.77 -6.08
C TYR A 16 7.93 -14.75 -5.31
N ILE A 17 6.62 -14.48 -5.24
CA ILE A 17 5.68 -15.32 -4.48
C ILE A 17 5.50 -16.69 -5.12
N THR A 18 5.54 -16.79 -6.45
CA THR A 18 5.31 -18.05 -7.17
C THR A 18 6.53 -18.96 -7.17
N PHE A 19 7.73 -18.40 -7.39
CA PHE A 19 8.96 -19.15 -7.60
C PHE A 19 9.88 -19.20 -6.37
N VAL A 20 9.96 -18.14 -5.57
CA VAL A 20 10.95 -18.02 -4.48
C VAL A 20 10.35 -18.41 -3.13
N MET A 21 9.09 -18.05 -2.87
CA MET A 21 8.48 -18.28 -1.56
C MET A 21 8.18 -19.77 -1.28
N ASP A 22 8.48 -20.22 -0.06
CA ASP A 22 8.33 -21.61 0.36
C ASP A 22 6.94 -22.20 0.11
N LYS A 23 6.93 -23.44 -0.40
CA LYS A 23 5.71 -24.17 -0.76
C LYS A 23 4.80 -24.49 0.43
N SER A 24 5.33 -24.46 1.66
CA SER A 24 4.59 -24.71 2.91
C SER A 24 3.63 -23.56 3.29
N ASN A 25 3.80 -22.37 2.70
CA ASN A 25 3.06 -21.20 3.12
C ASN A 25 1.63 -21.19 2.54
N ARG A 26 0.62 -21.45 3.39
CA ARG A 26 -0.81 -21.55 3.00
C ARG A 26 -1.34 -20.29 2.31
N HIS A 27 -0.78 -19.12 2.61
CA HIS A 27 -1.23 -17.84 2.04
C HIS A 27 -0.65 -17.54 0.65
N ARG A 28 0.31 -18.34 0.16
CA ARG A 28 1.02 -18.12 -1.11
C ARG A 28 0.09 -18.02 -2.31
N SER A 29 -0.79 -19.01 -2.49
CA SER A 29 -1.70 -19.07 -3.64
C SER A 29 -2.71 -17.94 -3.63
N ALA A 30 -3.23 -17.58 -2.44
CA ALA A 30 -4.17 -16.48 -2.28
C ALA A 30 -3.54 -15.13 -2.65
N LEU A 31 -2.29 -14.88 -2.24
CA LEU A 31 -1.57 -13.64 -2.56
C LEU A 31 -1.23 -13.56 -4.05
N ALA A 32 -0.73 -14.64 -4.65
CA ALA A 32 -0.43 -14.68 -6.08
C ALA A 32 -1.69 -14.48 -6.95
N ALA A 33 -2.81 -15.13 -6.58
CA ALA A 33 -4.10 -14.93 -7.24
C ALA A 33 -4.60 -13.48 -7.09
N CYS A 34 -4.48 -12.91 -5.88
CA CYS A 34 -4.85 -11.52 -5.63
C CYS A 34 -4.08 -10.55 -6.53
N ILE A 35 -2.77 -10.72 -6.68
CA ILE A 35 -1.94 -9.87 -7.54
C ILE A 35 -2.40 -9.97 -9.00
N LEU A 36 -2.64 -11.18 -9.51
CA LEU A 36 -3.13 -11.37 -10.88
C LEU A 36 -4.49 -10.72 -11.10
N VAL A 37 -5.41 -10.87 -10.15
CA VAL A 37 -6.74 -10.25 -10.20
C VAL A 37 -6.60 -8.72 -10.25
N VAL A 38 -5.75 -8.12 -9.41
CA VAL A 38 -5.48 -6.68 -9.43
C VAL A 38 -4.91 -6.22 -10.79
N ILE A 39 -3.98 -6.98 -11.37
CA ILE A 39 -3.41 -6.69 -12.69
C ILE A 39 -4.51 -6.71 -13.77
N ILE A 40 -5.38 -7.73 -13.77
CA ILE A 40 -6.47 -7.86 -14.76
C ILE A 40 -7.50 -6.72 -14.61
N LEU A 41 -7.86 -6.38 -13.37
CA LEU A 41 -8.86 -5.33 -13.07
C LEU A 41 -8.31 -3.90 -13.19
N SER A 42 -7.00 -3.72 -13.38
CA SER A 42 -6.37 -2.39 -13.37
C SER A 42 -6.88 -1.45 -14.47
N ASN A 43 -7.22 -1.98 -15.66
CA ASN A 43 -7.74 -1.19 -16.79
C ASN A 43 -9.26 -1.21 -16.91
N THR A 44 -9.97 -2.02 -16.10
CA THR A 44 -11.42 -2.07 -16.13
C THR A 44 -11.99 -0.90 -15.34
N HIS A 45 -12.72 -0.02 -16.02
CA HIS A 45 -13.39 1.13 -15.43
C HIS A 45 -14.89 1.09 -15.72
N PHE A 46 -15.68 1.72 -14.85
CA PHE A 46 -17.12 1.81 -14.98
C PHE A 46 -17.62 3.11 -14.34
N MET A 47 -18.74 3.63 -14.85
CA MET A 47 -19.34 4.86 -14.32
C MET A 47 -20.47 4.55 -13.35
N VAL A 48 -20.44 5.16 -12.16
CA VAL A 48 -21.51 5.09 -11.17
C VAL A 48 -21.82 6.49 -10.65
N ALA A 49 -23.09 6.89 -10.71
CA ALA A 49 -23.58 8.18 -10.19
C ALA A 49 -22.81 9.42 -10.71
N GLY A 50 -22.25 9.34 -11.92
CA GLY A 50 -21.45 10.40 -12.53
C GLY A 50 -19.98 10.44 -12.09
N PHE A 51 -19.50 9.42 -11.35
CA PHE A 51 -18.08 9.21 -11.06
C PHE A 51 -17.56 8.04 -11.89
N GLU A 52 -16.34 8.16 -12.40
CA GLU A 52 -15.62 7.07 -13.06
C GLU A 52 -14.81 6.32 -12.01
N TYR A 53 -15.07 5.01 -11.87
CA TYR A 53 -14.38 4.13 -10.94
C TYR A 53 -13.59 3.07 -11.69
N TYR A 54 -12.36 2.84 -11.25
CA TYR A 54 -11.51 1.75 -11.71
C TYR A 54 -11.62 0.57 -10.75
N ALA A 55 -11.84 -0.60 -11.31
CA ALA A 55 -12.16 -1.79 -10.52
C ALA A 55 -10.95 -2.29 -9.70
N GLY A 56 -9.72 -2.03 -10.14
CA GLY A 56 -8.50 -2.41 -9.42
C GLY A 56 -8.40 -1.79 -8.02
N GLY A 57 -8.61 -0.47 -7.91
CA GLY A 57 -8.60 0.24 -6.62
C GLY A 57 -9.74 -0.21 -5.69
N LEU A 58 -10.94 -0.39 -6.25
CA LEU A 58 -12.09 -0.88 -5.48
C LEU A 58 -11.90 -2.31 -4.99
N PHE A 59 -11.30 -3.18 -5.79
CA PHE A 59 -10.99 -4.55 -5.38
C PHE A 59 -10.02 -4.57 -4.19
N LEU A 60 -8.98 -3.73 -4.22
CA LEU A 60 -8.04 -3.57 -3.09
C LEU A 60 -8.75 -3.09 -1.82
N LEU A 61 -9.66 -2.13 -1.95
CA LEU A 61 -10.45 -1.62 -0.83
C LEU A 61 -11.34 -2.72 -0.22
N ILE A 62 -12.10 -3.44 -1.04
CA ILE A 62 -12.97 -4.54 -0.57
C ILE A 62 -12.14 -5.61 0.13
N LEU A 63 -10.99 -5.98 -0.43
CA LEU A 63 -10.08 -6.93 0.19
C LEU A 63 -9.58 -6.45 1.56
N SER A 64 -9.22 -5.17 1.67
CA SER A 64 -8.78 -4.58 2.93
C SER A 64 -9.85 -4.68 4.02
N TYR A 65 -11.13 -4.40 3.67
CA TYR A 65 -12.24 -4.51 4.60
C TYR A 65 -12.57 -5.95 5.00
N ILE A 66 -12.48 -6.92 4.08
CA ILE A 66 -12.65 -8.34 4.40
C ILE A 66 -11.59 -8.82 5.40
N ILE A 67 -10.37 -8.27 5.34
CA ILE A 67 -9.31 -8.61 6.29
C ILE A 67 -9.50 -7.86 7.61
N LEU A 68 -9.92 -6.60 7.58
CA LEU A 68 -10.20 -5.81 8.79
C LEU A 68 -11.36 -6.38 9.60
N SER A 69 -12.43 -6.87 8.95
CA SER A 69 -13.62 -7.40 9.62
C SER A 69 -13.34 -8.62 10.51
N LYS A 70 -12.21 -9.31 10.29
CA LYS A 70 -11.77 -10.45 11.11
C LYS A 70 -11.05 -10.04 12.40
N LYS A 71 -10.79 -8.75 12.61
CA LYS A 71 -10.09 -8.24 13.80
C LYS A 71 -11.06 -7.97 14.95
N LYS A 72 -10.51 -7.96 16.17
CA LYS A 72 -11.23 -7.55 17.38
C LYS A 72 -11.59 -6.06 17.31
N LEU A 73 -12.71 -5.69 17.93
CA LEU A 73 -13.27 -4.33 17.88
C LEU A 73 -12.27 -3.23 18.26
N GLY A 74 -11.45 -3.44 19.30
CA GLY A 74 -10.44 -2.44 19.70
C GLY A 74 -9.36 -2.19 18.65
N SER A 75 -8.86 -3.25 18.01
CA SER A 75 -7.88 -3.13 16.91
C SER A 75 -8.52 -2.55 15.66
N LEU A 76 -9.81 -2.82 15.43
CA LEU A 76 -10.58 -2.23 14.33
C LEU A 76 -10.75 -0.72 14.50
N LEU A 77 -11.12 -0.24 15.70
CA LEU A 77 -11.25 1.19 15.99
C LEU A 77 -9.92 1.93 15.82
N TYR A 78 -8.82 1.34 16.30
CA TYR A 78 -7.50 1.90 16.09
C TYR A 78 -7.15 2.00 14.59
N ALA A 79 -7.35 0.90 13.85
CA ALA A 79 -7.12 0.88 12.40
C ALA A 79 -8.00 1.90 11.65
N PHE A 80 -9.23 2.12 12.11
CA PHE A 80 -10.13 3.13 11.55
C PHE A 80 -9.61 4.56 11.75
N ILE A 81 -9.16 4.90 12.96
CA ILE A 81 -8.56 6.22 13.25
C ILE A 81 -7.30 6.42 12.40
N CYS A 82 -6.43 5.40 12.31
CA CYS A 82 -5.23 5.45 11.49
C CYS A 82 -5.56 5.62 9.99
N SER A 83 -6.53 4.88 9.49
CA SER A 83 -7.04 5.01 8.11
C SER A 83 -7.58 6.43 7.87
N PHE A 84 -8.30 7.01 8.83
CA PHE A 84 -8.86 8.36 8.72
C PHE A 84 -7.78 9.45 8.65
N ILE A 85 -6.70 9.32 9.43
CA ILE A 85 -5.54 10.20 9.33
C ILE A 85 -4.97 10.15 7.91
N LEU A 86 -4.78 8.94 7.35
CA LEU A 86 -4.30 8.78 5.98
C LEU A 86 -5.26 9.34 4.93
N THR A 87 -6.57 9.18 5.11
CA THR A 87 -7.60 9.79 4.26
C THR A 87 -7.45 11.31 4.19
N ILE A 88 -7.33 11.97 5.35
CA ILE A 88 -7.15 13.43 5.42
C ILE A 88 -5.81 13.82 4.80
N SER A 89 -4.72 13.13 5.13
CA SER A 89 -3.40 13.40 4.55
C SER A 89 -3.42 13.28 3.02
N TYR A 90 -4.13 12.28 2.48
CA TYR A 90 -4.26 12.08 1.04
C TYR A 90 -5.00 13.24 0.37
N VAL A 91 -6.13 13.66 0.92
CA VAL A 91 -6.91 14.78 0.38
C VAL A 91 -6.12 16.08 0.47
N THR A 92 -5.49 16.34 1.61
CA THR A 92 -4.65 17.54 1.81
C THR A 92 -3.49 17.57 0.84
N PHE A 93 -2.79 16.45 0.62
CA PHE A 93 -1.69 16.38 -0.34
C PHE A 93 -2.15 16.74 -1.75
N ASN A 94 -3.23 16.11 -2.24
CA ASN A 94 -3.73 16.37 -3.58
C ASN A 94 -4.27 17.80 -3.75
N LEU A 95 -4.94 18.35 -2.74
CA LEU A 95 -5.34 19.76 -2.75
C LEU A 95 -4.12 20.70 -2.77
N PHE A 96 -3.09 20.39 -2.00
CA PHE A 96 -1.87 21.20 -1.97
C PHE A 96 -1.20 21.25 -3.35
N VAL A 97 -1.17 20.13 -4.07
CA VAL A 97 -0.66 20.06 -5.46
C VAL A 97 -1.47 20.95 -6.42
N ILE A 98 -2.78 21.09 -6.22
CA ILE A 98 -3.60 22.01 -7.02
C ILE A 98 -3.30 23.48 -6.69
N TYR A 99 -3.15 23.81 -5.40
CA TYR A 99 -3.01 25.20 -4.97
C TYR A 99 -1.59 25.75 -5.17
N ASP A 100 -0.55 24.95 -4.91
CA ASP A 100 0.84 25.36 -5.06
C ASP A 100 1.70 24.25 -5.73
N PRO A 101 1.82 24.28 -7.06
CA PRO A 101 2.57 23.26 -7.80
C PRO A 101 4.10 23.36 -7.62
N ILE A 102 4.61 24.46 -7.05
CA ILE A 102 6.06 24.65 -6.83
C ILE A 102 6.60 23.63 -5.80
N TRP A 103 5.72 23.14 -4.93
CA TRP A 103 6.09 22.16 -3.91
C TRP A 103 6.35 20.75 -4.47
N VAL A 104 5.96 20.46 -5.71
CA VAL A 104 6.23 19.19 -6.37
C VAL A 104 7.69 19.19 -6.88
N ILE A 105 8.62 18.89 -5.96
CA ILE A 105 10.08 18.90 -6.23
C ILE A 105 10.50 17.68 -7.07
N PHE A 106 9.80 16.56 -6.94
CA PHE A 106 10.03 15.30 -7.67
C PHE A 106 8.72 14.78 -8.27
N GLU A 107 8.78 13.66 -9.00
CA GLU A 107 7.57 12.98 -9.49
C GLU A 107 6.56 12.76 -8.34
N LYS A 108 5.30 13.17 -8.59
CA LYS A 108 4.22 13.20 -7.57
C LYS A 108 4.04 11.83 -6.91
N GLU A 109 4.26 10.76 -7.67
CA GLU A 109 4.06 9.38 -7.24
C GLU A 109 5.08 8.98 -6.16
N TRP A 110 6.34 9.39 -6.34
CA TRP A 110 7.41 9.15 -5.37
C TRP A 110 7.19 9.93 -4.09
N MET A 111 6.81 11.21 -4.21
CA MET A 111 6.51 12.05 -3.04
C MET A 111 5.37 11.48 -2.21
N MET A 112 4.27 11.09 -2.87
CA MET A 112 3.15 10.43 -2.21
C MET A 112 3.57 9.11 -1.58
N GLY A 113 4.29 8.25 -2.30
CA GLY A 113 4.66 6.95 -1.77
C GLY A 113 5.61 7.03 -0.58
N ILE A 114 6.59 7.94 -0.60
CA ILE A 114 7.48 8.18 0.55
C ILE A 114 6.68 8.75 1.73
N CYS A 115 5.82 9.74 1.50
CA CYS A 115 5.01 10.36 2.54
C CYS A 115 4.08 9.34 3.22
N PHE A 116 3.30 8.60 2.44
CA PHE A 116 2.35 7.62 2.98
C PHE A 116 3.03 6.39 3.55
N SER A 117 4.18 5.95 3.00
CA SER A 117 4.96 4.87 3.62
C SER A 117 5.45 5.28 5.01
N CYS A 118 6.00 6.49 5.15
CA CYS A 118 6.45 7.05 6.43
C CYS A 118 5.31 7.15 7.44
N LEU A 119 4.16 7.71 7.03
CA LEU A 119 2.96 7.77 7.88
C LEU A 119 2.51 6.39 8.32
N ALA A 120 2.38 5.43 7.39
CA ALA A 120 1.94 4.09 7.75
C ALA A 120 2.92 3.38 8.70
N ILE A 121 4.23 3.61 8.55
CA ILE A 121 5.26 3.09 9.47
C ILE A 121 5.10 3.66 10.88
N PHE A 122 4.83 4.96 11.02
CA PHE A 122 4.62 5.58 12.33
C PHE A 122 3.28 5.20 12.97
N LEU A 123 2.24 5.01 12.16
CA LEU A 123 0.91 4.71 12.65
C LEU A 123 0.74 3.25 13.07
N GLN A 124 1.58 2.34 12.58
CA GLN A 124 1.38 0.92 12.84
C GLN A 124 2.68 0.12 12.84
N THR A 125 2.75 -0.94 13.64
CA THR A 125 3.97 -1.75 13.77
C THR A 125 4.01 -2.92 12.80
N SER A 126 2.91 -3.64 12.62
CA SER A 126 2.92 -4.84 11.77
C SER A 126 2.77 -4.50 10.29
N LEU A 127 3.59 -5.11 9.42
CA LEU A 127 3.53 -4.91 7.97
C LEU A 127 2.13 -5.13 7.39
N LYS A 128 1.43 -6.16 7.85
CA LYS A 128 0.06 -6.47 7.41
C LYS A 128 -0.88 -5.33 7.74
N GLU A 129 -0.83 -4.80 8.95
CA GLU A 129 -1.72 -3.70 9.33
C GLU A 129 -1.31 -2.39 8.66
N ARG A 130 -0.01 -2.11 8.47
CA ARG A 130 0.50 -0.96 7.69
C ARG A 130 -0.10 -0.94 6.28
N MET A 131 -0.07 -2.07 5.58
CA MET A 131 -0.66 -2.20 4.24
C MET A 131 -2.18 -1.98 4.26
N LEU A 132 -2.87 -2.53 5.27
CA LEU A 132 -4.32 -2.43 5.35
C LEU A 132 -4.79 -0.99 5.58
N ILE A 133 -4.20 -0.28 6.54
CA ILE A 133 -4.55 1.13 6.81
C ILE A 133 -4.17 2.04 5.63
N PHE A 134 -3.08 1.72 4.93
CA PHE A 134 -2.64 2.43 3.74
C PHE A 134 -3.68 2.33 2.61
N VAL A 135 -4.05 1.10 2.23
CA VAL A 135 -5.02 0.88 1.15
C VAL A 135 -6.39 1.45 1.52
N SER A 136 -6.88 1.19 2.73
CA SER A 136 -8.19 1.69 3.14
C SER A 136 -8.21 3.21 3.23
N GLY A 137 -7.18 3.83 3.80
CA GLY A 137 -7.11 5.28 3.99
C GLY A 137 -6.93 6.04 2.69
N THR A 138 -6.00 5.62 1.83
CA THR A 138 -5.75 6.32 0.56
C THR A 138 -6.90 6.18 -0.43
N MET A 139 -7.53 5.00 -0.54
CA MET A 139 -8.69 4.83 -1.41
C MET A 139 -9.92 5.60 -0.90
N GLN A 140 -10.16 5.63 0.42
CA GLN A 140 -11.18 6.51 1.00
C GLN A 140 -10.85 7.99 0.73
N GLY A 141 -9.58 8.36 0.82
CA GLY A 141 -9.07 9.69 0.49
C GLY A 141 -9.36 10.05 -0.97
N GLU A 142 -9.13 9.13 -1.90
CA GLU A 142 -9.39 9.31 -3.32
C GLU A 142 -10.88 9.55 -3.60
N ILE A 143 -11.76 8.76 -2.97
CA ILE A 143 -13.22 8.96 -3.06
C ILE A 143 -13.63 10.31 -2.48
N LEU A 144 -13.10 10.69 -1.30
CA LEU A 144 -13.41 11.97 -0.66
C LEU A 144 -12.93 13.15 -1.51
N TYR A 145 -11.74 13.03 -2.10
CA TYR A 145 -11.15 14.04 -2.96
C TYR A 145 -11.94 14.22 -4.25
N ALA A 146 -12.34 13.13 -4.91
CA ALA A 146 -13.21 13.19 -6.09
C ALA A 146 -14.56 13.85 -5.78
N TYR A 147 -15.14 13.54 -4.61
CA TYR A 147 -16.37 14.18 -4.15
C TYR A 147 -16.19 15.69 -3.91
N TYR A 148 -15.04 16.10 -3.35
CA TYR A 148 -14.70 17.50 -3.16
C TYR A 148 -14.55 18.24 -4.51
N LEU A 149 -13.79 17.68 -5.44
CA LEU A 149 -13.55 18.28 -6.77
C LEU A 149 -14.81 18.40 -7.61
N ARG A 150 -15.76 17.47 -7.47
CA ARG A 150 -17.06 17.55 -8.16
C ARG A 150 -17.83 18.82 -7.83
N LYS A 151 -17.65 19.41 -6.65
CA LYS A 151 -18.26 20.71 -6.30
C LYS A 151 -17.76 21.86 -7.16
N PHE A 152 -16.58 21.71 -7.77
CA PHE A 152 -15.95 22.67 -8.67
C PHE A 152 -16.09 22.26 -10.14
N GLU A 153 -17.01 21.33 -10.46
CA GLU A 153 -17.23 20.78 -11.81
C GLU A 153 -15.99 20.08 -12.42
N LEU A 154 -14.98 19.77 -11.60
CA LEU A 154 -13.81 19.01 -12.01
C LEU A 154 -14.10 17.51 -11.89
N SER A 155 -14.12 16.83 -13.03
CA SER A 155 -14.24 15.36 -13.06
C SER A 155 -12.90 14.74 -12.69
N TYR A 156 -12.89 13.92 -11.63
CA TYR A 156 -11.72 13.17 -11.18
C TYR A 156 -12.04 11.68 -11.15
N PRO A 157 -11.38 10.86 -11.99
CA PRO A 157 -11.54 9.40 -11.97
C PRO A 157 -10.91 8.79 -10.72
N ILE A 158 -11.58 7.80 -10.13
CA ILE A 158 -11.21 7.16 -8.86
C ILE A 158 -10.63 5.76 -9.11
N GLY A 159 -9.54 5.41 -8.44
CA GLY A 159 -8.83 4.15 -8.50
C GLY A 159 -7.94 4.00 -9.73
N THR A 160 -7.56 5.10 -10.37
CA THR A 160 -6.83 5.10 -11.65
C THR A 160 -5.53 4.30 -11.61
N VAL A 161 -5.00 3.98 -12.78
CA VAL A 161 -3.69 3.34 -12.89
C VAL A 161 -2.57 4.19 -12.23
N ALA A 162 -2.69 5.52 -12.23
CA ALA A 162 -1.78 6.40 -11.50
C ALA A 162 -1.88 6.25 -9.97
N TYR A 163 -3.10 6.09 -9.42
CA TYR A 163 -3.26 5.71 -8.01
C TYR A 163 -2.61 4.35 -7.72
N LEU A 164 -2.79 3.39 -8.64
CA LEU A 164 -2.20 2.08 -8.51
C LEU A 164 -0.66 2.10 -8.54
N ASP A 165 -0.02 2.98 -9.30
CA ASP A 165 1.43 3.21 -9.25
C ASP A 165 1.88 3.65 -7.84
N VAL A 166 1.20 4.66 -7.27
CA VAL A 166 1.48 5.13 -5.90
C VAL A 166 1.28 4.01 -4.90
N SER A 167 0.24 3.21 -5.07
CA SER A 167 -0.04 2.08 -4.18
C SER A 167 1.07 1.02 -4.24
N ALA A 168 1.52 0.66 -5.44
CA ALA A 168 2.58 -0.33 -5.64
C ALA A 168 3.92 0.16 -5.09
N LEU A 169 4.27 1.42 -5.33
CA LEU A 169 5.47 2.05 -4.80
C LEU A 169 5.45 2.11 -3.26
N THR A 170 4.32 2.49 -2.68
CA THR A 170 4.19 2.52 -1.21
C THR A 170 4.32 1.13 -0.61
N ILE A 171 3.66 0.12 -1.20
CA ILE A 171 3.77 -1.28 -0.77
C ILE A 171 5.22 -1.76 -0.87
N LEU A 172 5.94 -1.44 -1.95
CA LEU A 172 7.35 -1.77 -2.11
C LEU A 172 8.20 -1.16 -1.00
N LEU A 173 8.01 0.12 -0.69
CA LEU A 173 8.72 0.81 0.40
C LEU A 173 8.41 0.19 1.77
N LEU A 174 7.14 -0.14 2.05
CA LEU A 174 6.73 -0.78 3.30
C LEU A 174 7.34 -2.18 3.46
N VAL A 175 7.36 -2.98 2.39
CA VAL A 175 8.02 -4.30 2.40
C VAL A 175 9.51 -4.14 2.63
N SER A 176 10.15 -3.22 1.93
CA SER A 176 11.60 -2.94 2.07
C SER A 176 11.95 -2.53 3.51
N TRP A 177 11.14 -1.65 4.11
CA TRP A 177 11.30 -1.26 5.51
C TRP A 177 11.13 -2.45 6.47
N SER A 178 10.12 -3.29 6.25
CA SER A 178 9.90 -4.46 7.10
C SER A 178 11.01 -5.51 6.97
N ILE A 179 11.65 -5.63 5.81
CA ILE A 179 12.85 -6.46 5.63
C ILE A 179 14.00 -5.88 6.45
N LEU A 180 14.21 -4.56 6.41
CA LEU A 180 15.26 -3.88 7.19
C LEU A 180 15.05 -4.05 8.70
N GLU A 181 13.81 -3.92 9.17
CA GLU A 181 13.43 -4.10 10.58
C GLU A 181 13.73 -5.53 11.08
N ASN A 182 13.50 -6.54 10.23
CA ASN A 182 13.77 -7.94 10.56
C ASN A 182 15.23 -8.37 10.30
N ALA A 183 16.00 -7.61 9.52
CA ALA A 183 17.41 -7.90 9.25
C ALA A 183 18.28 -7.66 10.49
N GLY A 184 18.00 -6.61 11.28
CA GLY A 184 18.71 -6.31 12.53
C GLY A 184 18.82 -7.50 13.51
N PRO A 185 17.72 -8.14 13.91
CA PRO A 185 17.76 -9.32 14.78
C PRO A 185 18.39 -10.55 14.10
N PHE A 186 18.34 -10.67 12.78
CA PHE A 186 19.03 -11.74 12.04
C PHE A 186 20.56 -11.61 12.14
N PHE A 187 21.10 -10.40 11.94
CA PHE A 187 22.52 -10.13 12.12
C PHE A 187 22.95 -10.38 13.57
N GLN A 188 22.18 -9.91 14.55
CA GLN A 188 22.51 -10.09 15.96
C GLN A 188 22.54 -11.58 16.37
N ASN A 189 21.58 -12.38 15.91
CA ASN A 189 21.54 -13.82 16.16
C ASN A 189 22.70 -14.56 15.48
N HIS A 190 23.12 -14.14 14.29
CA HIS A 190 24.26 -14.74 13.59
C HIS A 190 25.58 -14.45 14.31
N PHE A 191 25.80 -13.21 14.78
CA PHE A 191 26.97 -12.86 15.58
C PHE A 191 27.01 -13.62 16.92
N HIS A 192 25.87 -13.76 17.61
CA HIS A 192 25.81 -14.50 18.88
C HIS A 192 26.05 -16.02 18.71
N PHE A 193 25.73 -16.59 17.55
CA PHE A 193 26.05 -17.97 17.19
C PHE A 193 27.57 -18.16 16.98
N PHE A 194 28.23 -17.19 16.34
CA PHE A 194 29.69 -17.21 16.16
C PHE A 194 30.48 -17.11 17.47
N GLU A 195 30.00 -16.35 18.46
CA GLU A 195 30.62 -16.30 19.80
C GLU A 195 30.49 -17.62 20.56
N LYS A 196 29.32 -18.27 20.50
CA LYS A 196 29.12 -19.59 21.14
C LYS A 196 29.91 -20.71 20.47
N GLY A 197 30.22 -20.58 19.17
CA GLY A 197 31.11 -21.49 18.45
C GLY A 197 32.56 -21.40 18.92
N LYS A 198 33.03 -20.21 19.30
CA LYS A 198 34.40 -20.00 19.81
C LYS A 198 34.59 -20.43 21.27
N GLN A 199 33.57 -20.37 22.12
CA GLN A 199 33.68 -20.80 23.52
C GLN A 199 33.69 -22.33 23.72
N LYS A 200 33.36 -23.13 22.71
CA LYS A 200 33.43 -24.61 22.80
C LYS A 200 34.74 -25.21 22.26
N SER A 201 35.67 -24.40 21.76
CA SER A 201 36.95 -24.88 21.20
C SER A 201 38.17 -24.51 22.04
N SER A 202 37.99 -24.16 23.32
CA SER A 202 39.07 -23.84 24.26
C SER A 202 38.88 -24.62 25.56
#